data_AF-A0A554ICN7-F1
#
_entry.id   AF-A0A554ICN7-F1
#
_cell.length_a   1.000
_cell.length_b   1.000
_cell.length_c   1.000
_cell.angle_alpha   90.00
_cell.angle_beta   90.00
_cell.angle_gamma   90.00
#
_symmetry.space_group_name_H-M   'P 1'
#
loop_
_entity.id
_entity.type
_entity.pdbx_description
1 polymer ?
#
loop_
_entity_poly.entity_id
_entity_poly.type
_entity_poly.pdbx_seq_one_letter_code
_entity_poly.pdbx_strand_id
1 'polypeptide(L)'
;MPNDLMEKIVSLCKRRGFVYPGSEIYGGLSSTYDYGPLGAELKNNIKQLWWKYFVQQRDDMVGLDGNVLLHPKTWEASGHLAKFKDALVECKKCHNRFRPDKLAAPAKCPICGGKLTEPKMFSGMFETMIGPVKEEGIATYLRPETAQNIFVNFKNILDSSSKKIPFGIAQMGKSFRNEITTGNFIFRTIEFELMEIEYFIASNAKWNEIFERWLEYIYGFADRIGLSRKNFYNHEIPDGERAHYSKRTVDIEYQFPWGQDELWAVAYRTDYDLSAHQKNSGKNLEYFDEETKKKYIPHVIEPTFGVDRTMLAVLAEGYSEEKDRIVLKLKPQIAPYKVAVFPLLANKPKLVELARKIYDDLRGDFMVAWDERGNIGKRYYSQDEIGTPWCITVDFESLEKDDVTVRDRDTMKQERIKIKELKKYLEGKLGE
;
A
#
# COMPACT_ATOMS: atom_id res chain seq x y z
N MET A 1 8.24 3.63 -30.13
CA MET A 1 7.39 4.55 -29.33
C MET A 1 7.98 4.58 -27.93
N PRO A 2 8.02 5.72 -27.21
CA PRO A 2 8.33 5.69 -25.79
C PRO A 2 7.43 4.65 -25.14
N ASN A 3 8.00 3.77 -24.34
CA ASN A 3 7.33 2.61 -23.77
C ASN A 3 6.19 3.09 -22.85
N ASP A 4 4.93 3.16 -23.32
CA ASP A 4 3.80 3.61 -22.49
C ASP A 4 3.29 2.52 -21.53
N LEU A 5 4.23 1.78 -20.93
CA LEU A 5 3.99 0.77 -19.90
C LEU A 5 2.93 1.24 -18.87
N MET A 6 2.94 2.52 -18.50
CA MET A 6 1.90 3.09 -17.64
C MET A 6 0.48 3.01 -18.24
N GLU A 7 0.27 3.42 -19.50
CA GLU A 7 -1.05 3.37 -20.13
C GLU A 7 -1.53 1.92 -20.28
N LYS A 8 -0.62 1.00 -20.58
CA LYS A 8 -0.88 -0.45 -20.60
C LYS A 8 -1.32 -0.98 -19.24
N ILE A 9 -0.64 -0.58 -18.16
CA ILE A 9 -1.01 -0.95 -16.78
C ILE A 9 -2.39 -0.38 -16.43
N VAL A 10 -2.66 0.89 -16.74
CA VAL A 10 -3.98 1.52 -16.51
C VAL A 10 -5.08 0.76 -17.26
N SER A 11 -4.83 0.43 -18.54
CA SER A 11 -5.76 -0.32 -19.38
C SER A 11 -6.03 -1.72 -18.83
N LEU A 12 -4.98 -2.44 -18.41
CA LEU A 12 -5.11 -3.75 -17.77
C LEU A 12 -5.93 -3.65 -16.48
N CYS A 13 -5.61 -2.66 -15.62
CA CYS A 13 -6.29 -2.46 -14.34
C CYS A 13 -7.79 -2.28 -14.51
N LYS A 14 -8.19 -1.43 -15.45
CA LYS A 14 -9.61 -1.19 -15.75
C LYS A 14 -10.27 -2.43 -16.36
N ARG A 15 -9.63 -3.07 -17.34
CA ARG A 15 -10.19 -4.23 -18.06
C ARG A 15 -10.37 -5.45 -17.16
N ARG A 16 -9.45 -5.67 -16.21
CA ARG A 16 -9.44 -6.87 -15.35
C ARG A 16 -10.04 -6.63 -13.97
N GLY A 17 -10.30 -5.38 -13.58
CA GLY A 17 -10.94 -5.07 -12.31
C GLY A 17 -9.96 -4.97 -11.13
N PHE A 18 -8.80 -4.38 -11.38
CA PHE A 18 -7.91 -3.91 -10.31
C PHE A 18 -8.32 -2.53 -9.82
N VAL A 19 -8.47 -1.57 -10.73
CA VAL A 19 -8.70 -0.16 -10.36
C VAL A 19 -9.65 0.48 -11.37
N TYR A 20 -10.61 1.23 -10.85
CA TYR A 20 -11.58 2.02 -11.61
C TYR A 20 -11.47 3.51 -11.24
N PRO A 21 -11.71 4.44 -12.18
CA PRO A 21 -11.88 5.85 -11.84
C PRO A 21 -13.03 6.03 -10.83
N GLY A 22 -12.80 6.82 -9.77
CA GLY A 22 -13.82 7.06 -8.75
C GLY A 22 -15.03 7.77 -9.33
N SER A 23 -16.23 7.30 -9.00
CA SER A 23 -17.51 7.87 -9.49
C SER A 23 -17.60 7.99 -11.03
N GLU A 24 -17.02 7.02 -11.77
CA GLU A 24 -16.89 7.07 -13.23
C GLU A 24 -18.20 7.40 -13.98
N ILE A 25 -19.33 6.81 -13.55
CA ILE A 25 -20.64 7.02 -14.22
C ILE A 25 -21.17 8.46 -14.10
N TYR A 26 -20.64 9.25 -13.16
CA TYR A 26 -20.98 10.66 -12.95
C TYR A 26 -19.96 11.62 -13.60
N GLY A 27 -19.11 11.11 -14.49
CA GLY A 27 -18.03 11.88 -15.14
C GLY A 27 -16.68 11.80 -14.42
N GLY A 28 -16.60 11.00 -13.35
CA GLY A 28 -15.40 10.83 -12.55
C GLY A 28 -15.17 11.94 -11.53
N LEU A 29 -14.58 11.59 -10.39
CA LEU A 29 -14.06 12.53 -9.41
C LEU A 29 -12.54 12.49 -9.45
N SER A 30 -11.91 13.64 -9.75
CA SER A 30 -10.46 13.71 -9.94
C SER A 30 -9.71 13.09 -8.78
N SER A 31 -8.78 12.19 -9.10
CA SER A 31 -7.80 11.63 -8.17
C SER A 31 -8.39 10.84 -7.01
N THR A 32 -9.58 10.31 -7.28
CA THR A 32 -10.23 9.26 -6.52
C THR A 32 -10.32 8.03 -7.41
N TYR A 33 -10.17 6.86 -6.80
CA TYR A 33 -10.18 5.58 -7.49
C TYR A 33 -10.83 4.53 -6.60
N ASP A 34 -11.54 3.61 -7.24
CA ASP A 34 -12.14 2.45 -6.59
C ASP A 34 -11.35 1.19 -6.93
N TYR A 35 -11.11 0.33 -5.95
CA TYR A 35 -10.41 -0.94 -6.14
C TYR A 35 -11.43 -2.04 -6.45
N GLY A 36 -11.39 -2.56 -7.68
CA GLY A 36 -12.26 -3.67 -8.12
C GLY A 36 -11.90 -5.00 -7.44
N PRO A 37 -12.57 -6.12 -7.78
CA PRO A 37 -12.37 -7.39 -7.09
C PRO A 37 -10.91 -7.84 -6.98
N LEU A 38 -10.13 -7.72 -8.07
CA LEU A 38 -8.71 -8.10 -8.06
C LEU A 38 -7.85 -7.10 -7.30
N GLY A 39 -8.20 -5.82 -7.36
CA GLY A 39 -7.46 -4.77 -6.68
C GLY A 39 -7.64 -4.84 -5.17
N ALA A 40 -8.88 -5.09 -4.72
CA ALA A 40 -9.19 -5.30 -3.32
C ALA A 40 -8.38 -6.49 -2.75
N GLU A 41 -8.37 -7.63 -3.46
CA GLU A 41 -7.59 -8.80 -3.05
C GLU A 41 -6.08 -8.55 -3.07
N LEU A 42 -5.54 -7.93 -4.12
CA LEU A 42 -4.11 -7.59 -4.18
C LEU A 42 -3.71 -6.66 -3.01
N LYS A 43 -4.52 -5.61 -2.79
CA LYS A 43 -4.29 -4.63 -1.73
C LYS A 43 -4.35 -5.27 -0.35
N ASN A 44 -5.33 -6.14 -0.11
CA ASN A 44 -5.47 -6.89 1.13
C ASN A 44 -4.29 -7.85 1.35
N ASN A 45 -3.86 -8.58 0.32
CA ASN A 45 -2.72 -9.49 0.45
C ASN A 45 -1.41 -8.75 0.77
N ILE A 46 -1.17 -7.58 0.15
CA ILE A 46 -0.01 -6.73 0.46
C ILE A 46 -0.05 -6.29 1.93
N LYS A 47 -1.19 -5.77 2.40
CA LYS A 47 -1.38 -5.33 3.79
C LYS A 47 -1.20 -6.47 4.80
N GLN A 48 -1.79 -7.63 4.52
CA GLN A 48 -1.68 -8.81 5.39
C GLN A 48 -0.24 -9.32 5.46
N LEU A 49 0.47 -9.35 4.33
CA LEU A 49 1.88 -9.75 4.30
C LEU A 49 2.77 -8.75 5.04
N TRP A 50 2.51 -7.45 4.90
CA TRP A 50 3.18 -6.39 5.67
C TRP A 50 2.95 -6.58 7.16
N TRP A 51 1.69 -6.76 7.59
CA TRP A 51 1.33 -6.98 8.99
C TRP A 51 1.97 -8.24 9.56
N LYS A 52 1.97 -9.34 8.80
CA LYS A 52 2.62 -10.58 9.19
C LYS A 52 4.12 -10.35 9.41
N TYR A 53 4.79 -9.67 8.48
CA TYR A 53 6.24 -9.48 8.51
C TYR A 53 6.69 -8.48 9.59
N PHE A 54 6.04 -7.33 9.68
CA PHE A 54 6.43 -6.27 10.61
C PHE A 54 5.77 -6.33 11.98
N VAL A 55 4.71 -7.13 12.17
CA VAL A 55 4.02 -7.22 13.47
C VAL A 55 4.05 -8.64 14.00
N GLN A 56 3.48 -9.60 13.29
CA GLN A 56 3.30 -10.96 13.83
C GLN A 56 4.61 -11.75 13.98
N GLN A 57 5.59 -11.50 13.11
CA GLN A 57 6.89 -12.16 13.13
C GLN A 57 7.92 -11.48 14.05
N ARG A 58 7.52 -10.43 14.77
CA ARG A 58 8.38 -9.64 15.65
C ARG A 58 7.84 -9.67 17.08
N ASP A 59 8.73 -9.87 18.04
CA ASP A 59 8.41 -9.87 19.46
C ASP A 59 8.38 -8.45 20.06
N ASP A 60 8.93 -7.47 19.36
CA ASP A 60 9.03 -6.06 19.76
C ASP A 60 7.98 -5.15 19.12
N MET A 61 6.89 -5.73 18.59
CA MET A 61 5.85 -4.98 17.86
C MET A 61 4.45 -5.26 18.39
N VAL A 62 3.59 -4.24 18.33
CA VAL A 62 2.15 -4.33 18.60
C VAL A 62 1.36 -3.57 17.54
N GLY A 63 0.07 -3.89 17.42
CA GLY A 63 -0.83 -3.23 16.48
C GLY A 63 -1.74 -2.18 17.12
N LEU A 64 -2.11 -1.17 16.34
CA LEU A 64 -3.17 -0.21 16.65
C LEU A 64 -4.11 -0.06 15.43
N ASP A 65 -5.39 0.15 15.71
CA ASP A 65 -6.36 0.65 14.74
C ASP A 65 -7.01 1.92 15.30
N GLY A 66 -6.57 3.07 14.82
CA GLY A 66 -6.99 4.39 15.27
C GLY A 66 -7.99 5.06 14.34
N ASN A 67 -8.81 5.93 14.90
CA ASN A 67 -9.82 6.71 14.18
C ASN A 67 -9.22 7.64 13.12
N VAL A 68 -9.99 7.91 12.06
CA VAL A 68 -9.69 8.96 11.05
C VAL A 68 -9.89 10.36 11.60
N LEU A 69 -10.95 10.56 12.39
CA LEU A 69 -11.28 11.83 13.03
C LEU A 69 -10.65 11.88 14.42
N LEU A 70 -9.72 12.81 14.62
CA LEU A 70 -9.10 13.10 15.91
C LEU A 70 -9.47 14.50 16.38
N HIS A 71 -9.35 14.72 17.69
CA HIS A 71 -9.58 16.04 18.27
C HIS A 71 -8.65 17.09 17.60
N PRO A 72 -9.13 18.30 17.24
CA PRO A 72 -8.35 19.29 16.49
C PRO A 72 -7.00 19.66 17.10
N LYS A 73 -6.94 19.73 18.45
CA LYS A 73 -5.71 19.93 19.21
C LYS A 73 -4.59 18.92 18.91
N THR A 74 -4.90 17.72 18.42
CA THR A 74 -3.89 16.76 17.96
C THR A 74 -3.11 17.31 16.75
N TRP A 75 -3.79 17.98 15.82
CA TRP A 75 -3.19 18.58 14.63
C TRP A 75 -2.50 19.91 14.91
N GLU A 76 -2.98 20.63 15.92
CA GLU A 76 -2.29 21.80 16.47
C GLU A 76 -0.97 21.39 17.13
N ALA A 77 -1.01 20.40 18.04
CA ALA A 77 0.14 19.94 18.79
C ALA A 77 1.25 19.40 17.87
N SER A 78 0.89 18.59 16.87
CA SER A 78 1.83 18.07 15.88
C SER A 78 2.37 19.13 14.91
N GLY A 79 1.75 20.31 14.85
CA GLY A 79 2.15 21.41 13.97
C GLY A 79 1.56 21.36 12.56
N HIS A 80 0.70 20.38 12.26
CA HIS A 80 0.04 20.24 10.95
C HIS A 80 -0.77 21.47 10.56
N LEU A 81 -1.56 22.04 11.48
CA LEU A 81 -2.38 23.23 11.18
C LEU A 81 -1.54 24.47 10.82
N ALA A 82 -0.32 24.56 11.37
CA ALA A 82 0.58 25.67 11.13
C ALA A 82 1.39 25.49 9.84
N LYS A 83 1.91 24.27 9.61
CA LYS A 83 2.97 24.01 8.62
C LYS A 83 2.54 23.18 7.41
N PHE A 84 1.42 22.45 7.48
CA PHE A 84 0.96 21.59 6.38
C PHE A 84 0.17 22.39 5.34
N LYS A 85 0.87 23.30 4.66
CA LYS A 85 0.29 24.20 3.67
C LYS A 85 1.12 24.23 2.40
N ASP A 86 0.46 24.10 1.26
CA ASP A 86 1.07 24.21 -0.06
C ASP A 86 0.68 25.52 -0.75
N ALA A 87 1.61 26.09 -1.51
CA ALA A 87 1.32 27.18 -2.42
C ALA A 87 0.62 26.63 -3.68
N LEU A 88 -0.48 27.24 -4.09
CA LEU A 88 -1.25 26.83 -5.25
C LEU A 88 -1.54 28.00 -6.19
N VAL A 89 -1.48 27.72 -7.49
CA VAL A 89 -1.91 28.63 -8.57
C VAL A 89 -3.00 27.97 -9.40
N GLU A 90 -3.97 28.74 -9.88
CA GLU A 90 -5.08 28.25 -10.70
C GLU A 90 -5.02 28.84 -12.11
N CYS A 91 -5.31 28.04 -13.13
CA CYS A 91 -5.45 28.56 -14.49
C CYS A 91 -6.75 29.33 -14.64
N LYS A 92 -6.66 30.61 -15.02
CA LYS A 92 -7.81 31.48 -15.26
C LYS A 92 -8.72 31.06 -16.43
N LYS A 93 -8.29 30.08 -17.24
CA LYS A 93 -9.03 29.58 -18.41
C LYS A 93 -9.70 28.23 -18.17
N CYS A 94 -8.98 27.27 -17.60
CA CYS A 94 -9.49 25.90 -17.41
C CYS A 94 -9.69 25.50 -15.95
N HIS A 95 -9.43 26.40 -15.00
CA HIS A 95 -9.61 26.21 -13.55
C HIS A 95 -8.83 25.03 -12.93
N ASN A 96 -7.94 24.40 -13.70
CA ASN A 96 -6.99 23.43 -13.17
C ASN A 96 -6.00 24.15 -12.25
N ARG A 97 -5.70 23.51 -11.13
CA ARG A 97 -4.77 24.02 -10.12
C ARG A 97 -3.42 23.33 -10.30
N PHE A 98 -2.35 24.03 -9.98
CA PHE A 98 -0.98 23.53 -10.04
C PHE A 98 -0.18 23.97 -8.82
N ARG A 99 0.81 23.15 -8.46
CA ARG A 99 1.87 23.51 -7.52
C ARG A 99 2.93 24.36 -8.25
N PRO A 100 3.19 25.62 -7.85
CA PRO A 100 4.13 26.51 -8.55
C PRO A 100 5.53 25.93 -8.67
N ASP A 101 6.00 25.23 -7.62
CA ASP A 101 7.31 24.56 -7.56
C ASP A 101 7.47 23.43 -8.59
N LYS A 102 6.36 22.85 -9.06
CA LYS A 102 6.35 21.74 -10.03
C LYS A 102 6.10 22.20 -11.46
N LEU A 103 5.93 23.50 -11.71
CA LEU A 103 5.69 24.02 -13.04
C LEU A 103 7.01 24.33 -13.75
N ALA A 104 7.22 23.73 -14.91
CA ALA A 104 8.35 24.06 -15.79
C ALA A 104 8.32 25.54 -16.26
N ALA A 105 7.12 26.12 -16.36
CA ALA A 105 6.92 27.53 -16.70
C ALA A 105 5.94 28.17 -15.68
N PRO A 106 6.43 28.98 -14.71
CA PRO A 106 5.65 29.38 -13.52
C PRO A 106 4.43 30.27 -13.81
N ALA A 107 4.31 30.85 -15.02
CA ALA A 107 3.23 31.79 -15.36
C ALA A 107 2.20 31.25 -16.38
N LYS A 108 2.41 30.05 -16.93
CA LYS A 108 1.55 29.47 -17.98
C LYS A 108 1.01 28.11 -17.57
N CYS A 109 -0.28 27.91 -17.77
CA CYS A 109 -0.92 26.63 -17.57
C CYS A 109 -0.32 25.58 -18.52
N PRO A 110 0.17 24.44 -18.01
CA PRO A 110 0.77 23.40 -18.84
C PRO A 110 -0.24 22.68 -19.74
N ILE A 111 -1.54 22.76 -19.40
CA ILE A 111 -2.62 22.06 -20.14
C ILE A 111 -3.13 22.90 -21.31
N CYS A 112 -3.38 24.20 -21.10
CA CYS A 112 -4.06 25.04 -22.10
C CYS A 112 -3.33 26.35 -22.46
N GLY A 113 -2.14 26.59 -21.88
CA GLY A 113 -1.35 27.79 -22.09
C GLY A 113 -1.92 29.08 -21.47
N GLY A 114 -3.05 29.01 -20.76
CA GLY A 114 -3.68 30.16 -20.11
C GLY A 114 -2.85 30.74 -18.96
N LYS A 115 -3.12 32.00 -18.58
CA LYS A 115 -2.46 32.66 -17.44
C LYS A 115 -2.88 32.01 -16.12
N LEU A 116 -1.93 31.89 -15.20
CA LEU A 116 -2.15 31.43 -13.83
C LEU A 116 -2.51 32.60 -12.89
N THR A 117 -3.18 32.31 -11.77
CA THR A 117 -3.40 33.28 -10.68
C THR A 117 -2.12 33.50 -9.87
N GLU A 118 -2.16 34.50 -8.98
CA GLU A 118 -1.14 34.60 -7.92
C GLU A 118 -1.20 33.37 -7.00
N PRO A 119 -0.04 32.93 -6.45
CA PRO A 119 0.01 31.85 -5.48
C PRO A 119 -0.81 32.16 -4.23
N LYS A 120 -1.60 31.19 -3.78
CA LYS A 120 -2.31 31.21 -2.49
C LYS A 120 -1.91 29.99 -1.67
N MET A 121 -1.81 30.16 -0.35
CA MET A 121 -1.54 29.04 0.56
C MET A 121 -2.83 28.29 0.85
N PHE A 122 -2.81 26.97 0.70
CA PHE A 122 -3.93 26.09 1.02
C PHE A 122 -3.50 25.04 2.04
N SER A 123 -4.40 24.70 2.96
CA SER A 123 -4.19 23.59 3.89
C SER A 123 -4.19 22.27 3.12
N GLY A 124 -3.16 21.44 3.36
CA GLY A 124 -3.13 20.07 2.85
C GLY A 124 -4.08 19.12 3.61
N MET A 125 -4.70 19.56 4.71
CA MET A 125 -5.67 18.76 5.45
C MET A 125 -7.10 19.01 4.96
N PHE A 126 -7.91 17.96 4.87
CA PHE A 126 -9.35 18.09 4.67
C PHE A 126 -10.04 18.46 5.98
N GLU A 127 -10.70 19.60 5.99
CA GLU A 127 -11.51 20.07 7.10
C GLU A 127 -12.97 19.59 6.97
N THR A 128 -13.58 19.24 8.09
CA THR A 128 -14.99 18.87 8.24
C THR A 128 -15.53 19.43 9.55
N MET A 129 -16.84 19.30 9.79
CA MET A 129 -17.49 19.77 11.01
C MET A 129 -18.16 18.60 11.72
N ILE A 130 -17.88 18.43 13.02
CA ILE A 130 -18.61 17.49 13.88
C ILE A 130 -19.71 18.27 14.62
N GLY A 131 -20.96 17.94 14.34
CA GLY A 131 -22.13 18.54 14.99
C GLY A 131 -23.34 18.57 14.06
N PRO A 132 -24.57 18.45 14.58
CA PRO A 132 -25.78 18.45 13.76
C PRO A 132 -26.06 19.83 13.13
N VAL A 133 -25.61 20.91 13.77
CA VAL A 133 -25.74 22.29 13.31
C VAL A 133 -24.37 22.80 12.90
N LYS A 134 -24.21 23.18 11.62
CA LYS A 134 -22.90 23.55 11.04
C LYS A 134 -22.26 24.74 11.76
N GLU A 135 -23.06 25.70 12.23
CA GLU A 135 -22.60 26.92 12.89
C GLU A 135 -22.12 26.70 14.32
N GLU A 136 -22.58 25.61 14.97
CA GLU A 136 -22.22 25.22 16.34
C GLU A 136 -21.23 24.03 16.37
N GLY A 137 -20.90 23.50 15.19
CA GLY A 137 -20.05 22.32 15.05
C GLY A 137 -18.58 22.60 15.40
N ILE A 138 -17.87 21.53 15.75
CA ILE A 138 -16.44 21.58 16.01
C ILE A 138 -15.70 21.29 14.71
N ALA A 139 -14.97 22.28 14.20
CA ALA A 139 -14.07 22.10 13.06
C ALA A 139 -13.07 20.98 13.37
N THR A 140 -13.05 19.94 12.55
CA THR A 140 -12.26 18.72 12.70
C THR A 140 -11.64 18.36 11.36
N TYR A 141 -10.67 17.45 11.34
CA TYR A 141 -9.91 17.13 10.14
C TYR A 141 -9.89 15.64 9.89
N LEU A 142 -9.90 15.27 8.61
CA LEU A 142 -9.51 13.93 8.18
C LEU A 142 -7.98 13.84 8.30
N ARG A 143 -7.48 12.78 8.95
CA ARG A 143 -6.06 12.63 9.20
C ARG A 143 -5.22 12.58 7.89
N PRO A 144 -4.11 13.33 7.77
CA PRO A 144 -3.20 13.29 6.62
C PRO A 144 -2.11 12.21 6.71
N GLU A 145 -2.00 11.59 7.89
CA GLU A 145 -1.10 10.49 8.25
C GLU A 145 -1.76 9.67 9.37
N THR A 146 -1.26 8.48 9.67
CA THR A 146 -1.81 7.61 10.72
C THR A 146 -0.99 7.71 12.03
N ALA A 147 0.28 8.09 11.95
CA ALA A 147 1.23 8.27 13.06
C ALA A 147 0.63 8.95 14.32
N GLN A 148 -0.16 10.02 14.15
CA GLN A 148 -0.72 10.76 15.29
C GLN A 148 -1.61 9.91 16.21
N ASN A 149 -2.32 8.90 15.69
CA ASN A 149 -3.10 7.97 16.52
C ASN A 149 -2.19 7.16 17.45
N ILE A 150 -0.99 6.82 17.00
CA ILE A 150 -0.02 6.05 17.77
C ILE A 150 0.52 6.91 18.91
N PHE A 151 0.93 8.14 18.64
CA PHE A 151 1.48 9.03 19.66
C PHE A 151 0.47 9.37 20.77
N VAL A 152 -0.79 9.66 20.42
CA VAL A 152 -1.82 9.97 21.44
C VAL A 152 -2.20 8.75 22.29
N ASN A 153 -1.93 7.53 21.80
CA ASN A 153 -2.18 6.28 22.53
C ASN A 153 -0.91 5.66 23.13
N PHE A 154 0.26 6.32 23.04
CA PHE A 154 1.53 5.77 23.50
C PHE A 154 1.45 5.21 24.92
N LYS A 155 0.86 5.96 25.86
CA LYS A 155 0.68 5.51 27.25
C LYS A 155 -0.31 4.36 27.41
N ASN A 156 -1.47 4.44 26.77
CA ASN A 156 -2.46 3.35 26.80
C ASN A 156 -1.84 2.02 26.32
N ILE A 157 -1.02 2.08 25.28
CA ILE A 157 -0.38 0.91 24.69
C ILE A 157 0.77 0.42 25.56
N LEU A 158 1.61 1.32 26.09
CA LEU A 158 2.66 0.95 27.02
C LEU A 158 2.10 0.22 28.25
N ASP A 159 1.03 0.77 28.83
CA ASP A 159 0.40 0.25 30.05
C ASP A 159 -0.31 -1.09 29.82
N SER A 160 -0.93 -1.29 28.64
CA SER A 160 -1.69 -2.51 28.33
C SER A 160 -0.87 -3.65 27.70
N SER A 161 0.25 -3.33 27.03
CA SER A 161 1.06 -4.32 26.31
C SER A 161 2.25 -4.86 27.11
N SER A 162 2.62 -4.21 28.22
CA SER A 162 3.83 -4.51 29.01
C SER A 162 5.13 -4.51 28.19
N LYS A 163 5.15 -3.85 27.02
CA LYS A 163 6.36 -3.72 26.19
C LYS A 163 7.38 -2.80 26.87
N LYS A 164 8.65 -3.12 26.68
CA LYS A 164 9.79 -2.30 27.13
C LYS A 164 10.46 -1.70 25.91
N ILE A 165 11.06 -0.53 26.07
CA ILE A 165 11.83 0.10 24.99
C ILE A 165 13.12 -0.71 24.73
N PRO A 166 13.47 -0.99 23.46
CA PRO A 166 12.78 -0.55 22.26
C PRO A 166 11.59 -1.44 21.88
N PHE A 167 10.52 -0.81 21.38
CA PHE A 167 9.37 -1.50 20.78
C PHE A 167 8.70 -0.58 19.76
N GLY A 168 7.90 -1.16 18.86
CA GLY A 168 7.12 -0.37 17.91
C GLY A 168 5.63 -0.64 17.95
N ILE A 169 4.90 0.34 17.43
CA ILE A 169 3.46 0.29 17.24
C ILE A 169 3.20 0.46 15.75
N ALA A 170 2.55 -0.52 15.14
CA ALA A 170 2.19 -0.51 13.74
C ALA A 170 0.71 -0.16 13.57
N GLN A 171 0.39 0.57 12.51
CA GLN A 171 -0.98 0.86 12.12
C GLN A 171 -1.11 0.83 10.59
N MET A 172 -2.26 0.39 10.11
CA MET A 172 -2.65 0.52 8.71
C MET A 172 -4.00 1.23 8.64
N GLY A 173 -4.17 2.15 7.70
CA GLY A 173 -5.47 2.77 7.51
C GLY A 173 -5.48 3.93 6.53
N LYS A 174 -6.67 4.50 6.33
CA LYS A 174 -6.87 5.62 5.40
C LYS A 174 -6.24 6.91 5.92
N SER A 175 -5.69 7.67 4.99
CA SER A 175 -5.17 9.03 5.15
C SER A 175 -5.64 9.89 3.99
N PHE A 176 -5.73 11.19 4.22
CA PHE A 176 -6.35 12.13 3.30
C PHE A 176 -5.48 13.37 3.15
N ARG A 177 -5.09 13.68 1.91
CA ARG A 177 -4.30 14.89 1.61
C ARG A 177 -5.00 15.68 0.53
N ASN A 178 -5.33 16.93 0.83
CA ASN A 178 -5.94 17.88 -0.08
C ASN A 178 -4.87 18.47 -1.04
N GLU A 179 -4.12 17.59 -1.69
CA GLU A 179 -3.04 17.95 -2.59
C GLU A 179 -3.58 18.15 -4.02
N ILE A 180 -2.94 19.04 -4.78
CA ILE A 180 -3.13 19.06 -6.22
C ILE A 180 -2.43 17.84 -6.82
N THR A 181 -3.23 16.95 -7.34
CA THR A 181 -2.83 15.73 -8.00
C THR A 181 -2.67 15.98 -9.50
N THR A 182 -1.44 16.15 -9.98
CA THR A 182 -1.15 16.08 -11.41
C THR A 182 -0.51 14.74 -11.75
N GLY A 183 -1.30 13.83 -12.34
CA GLY A 183 -0.79 12.66 -13.07
C GLY A 183 -0.48 11.39 -12.27
N ASN A 184 -0.12 10.34 -13.03
CA ASN A 184 0.37 9.01 -12.62
C ASN A 184 -0.62 8.10 -11.87
N PHE A 185 -1.91 8.14 -12.25
CA PHE A 185 -2.91 7.15 -11.82
C PHE A 185 -3.09 7.13 -10.28
N ILE A 186 -2.97 5.96 -9.63
CA ILE A 186 -3.11 5.80 -8.17
C ILE A 186 -1.86 6.24 -7.37
N PHE A 187 -0.84 6.79 -8.03
CA PHE A 187 0.38 7.24 -7.35
C PHE A 187 0.15 8.47 -6.45
N ARG A 188 -0.75 9.37 -6.89
CA ARG A 188 -1.15 10.58 -6.17
C ARG A 188 -2.67 10.67 -6.14
N THR A 189 -3.24 10.35 -4.99
CA THR A 189 -4.68 10.42 -4.73
C THR A 189 -4.94 11.33 -3.52
N ILE A 190 -6.17 11.80 -3.38
CA ILE A 190 -6.57 12.60 -2.22
C ILE A 190 -6.96 11.75 -1.01
N GLU A 191 -7.25 10.48 -1.26
CA GLU A 191 -7.56 9.44 -0.29
C GLU A 191 -6.72 8.20 -0.64
N PHE A 192 -5.96 7.69 0.34
CA PHE A 192 -5.08 6.53 0.18
C PHE A 192 -4.94 5.81 1.52
N GLU A 193 -4.31 4.63 1.51
CA GLU A 193 -3.97 3.90 2.72
C GLU A 193 -2.46 3.96 2.99
N LEU A 194 -2.11 4.14 4.25
CA LEU A 194 -0.73 4.03 4.74
C LEU A 194 -0.60 2.80 5.63
N MET A 195 0.61 2.27 5.68
CA MET A 195 1.09 1.35 6.71
C MET A 195 2.27 2.05 7.37
N GLU A 196 2.15 2.38 8.65
CA GLU A 196 3.14 3.16 9.39
C GLU A 196 3.53 2.42 10.66
N ILE A 197 4.78 2.60 11.06
CA ILE A 197 5.35 2.07 12.29
C ILE A 197 5.99 3.23 13.04
N GLU A 198 5.64 3.40 14.32
CA GLU A 198 6.44 4.23 15.22
C GLU A 198 7.27 3.31 16.11
N TYR A 199 8.59 3.28 15.88
CA TYR A 199 9.51 2.47 16.67
C TYR A 199 10.20 3.32 17.73
N PHE A 200 9.80 3.13 18.98
CA PHE A 200 10.27 3.88 20.14
C PHE A 200 11.60 3.34 20.63
N ILE A 201 12.59 4.22 20.77
CA ILE A 201 13.94 3.90 21.23
C ILE A 201 14.36 4.83 22.37
N ALA A 202 15.32 4.39 23.18
CA ALA A 202 15.90 5.22 24.23
C ALA A 202 16.64 6.43 23.63
N SER A 203 16.65 7.57 24.32
CA SER A 203 17.32 8.80 23.84
C SER A 203 18.84 8.65 23.67
N ASN A 204 19.45 7.72 24.42
CA ASN A 204 20.86 7.35 24.32
C ASN A 204 21.12 6.13 23.41
N ALA A 205 20.09 5.60 22.75
CA ALA A 205 20.26 4.46 21.85
C ALA A 205 21.15 4.84 20.66
N LYS A 206 21.83 3.84 20.10
CA LYS A 206 22.57 3.96 18.84
C LYS A 206 21.61 4.02 17.66
N TRP A 207 20.84 5.10 17.58
CA TRP A 207 19.74 5.26 16.64
C TRP A 207 20.16 5.06 15.17
N ASN A 208 21.39 5.44 14.79
CA ASN A 208 21.93 5.19 13.45
C ASN A 208 21.96 3.70 13.10
N GLU A 209 22.45 2.84 14.00
CA GLU A 209 22.50 1.39 13.77
C GLU A 209 21.08 0.80 13.66
N ILE A 210 20.14 1.32 14.44
CA ILE A 210 18.72 0.90 14.41
C ILE A 210 18.05 1.37 13.11
N PHE A 211 18.38 2.58 12.64
CA PHE A 211 17.87 3.16 11.40
C PHE A 211 18.32 2.35 10.18
N GLU A 212 19.61 2.01 10.07
CA GLU A 212 20.12 1.14 9.00
C GLU A 212 19.45 -0.25 9.03
N ARG A 213 19.22 -0.80 10.22
CA ARG A 213 18.50 -2.07 10.35
C ARG A 213 17.05 -1.98 9.86
N TRP A 214 16.39 -0.83 10.04
CA TRP A 214 15.05 -0.59 9.51
C TRP A 214 15.03 -0.52 7.97
N LEU A 215 16.05 0.07 7.34
CA LEU A 215 16.20 0.01 5.89
C LEU A 215 16.29 -1.44 5.39
N GLU A 216 17.05 -2.30 6.08
CA GLU A 216 17.12 -3.72 5.72
C GLU A 216 15.79 -4.47 5.91
N TYR A 217 15.03 -4.17 6.95
CA TYR A 217 13.68 -4.74 7.09
C TYR A 217 12.76 -4.30 5.95
N ILE A 218 12.85 -3.05 5.51
CA ILE A 218 12.08 -2.55 4.38
C ILE A 218 12.43 -3.30 3.08
N TYR A 219 13.71 -3.50 2.80
CA TYR A 219 14.11 -4.31 1.64
C TYR A 219 13.72 -5.79 1.79
N GLY A 220 13.74 -6.32 3.01
CA GLY A 220 13.20 -7.64 3.30
C GLY A 220 11.70 -7.75 2.97
N PHE A 221 10.93 -6.69 3.18
CA PHE A 221 9.54 -6.63 2.72
C PHE A 221 9.43 -6.51 1.20
N ALA A 222 10.27 -5.67 0.56
CA ALA A 222 10.33 -5.54 -0.90
C ALA A 222 10.55 -6.88 -1.61
N ASP A 223 11.49 -7.69 -1.12
CA ASP A 223 11.79 -9.02 -1.67
C ASP A 223 10.55 -9.96 -1.61
N ARG A 224 9.74 -9.84 -0.55
CA ARG A 224 8.55 -10.66 -0.32
C ARG A 224 7.39 -10.29 -1.23
N ILE A 225 7.21 -9.01 -1.50
CA ILE A 225 6.20 -8.54 -2.47
C ILE A 225 6.70 -8.59 -3.92
N GLY A 226 7.97 -8.95 -4.13
CA GLY A 226 8.54 -9.22 -5.44
C GLY A 226 9.14 -8.01 -6.14
N LEU A 227 9.41 -6.91 -5.44
CA LEU A 227 10.07 -5.74 -6.01
C LEU A 227 11.58 -5.98 -6.11
N SER A 228 12.18 -5.68 -7.27
CA SER A 228 13.60 -5.92 -7.50
C SER A 228 14.46 -4.85 -6.82
N ARG A 229 15.41 -5.27 -5.96
CA ARG A 229 16.37 -4.36 -5.29
C ARG A 229 17.12 -3.41 -6.23
N LYS A 230 17.33 -3.80 -7.49
CA LYS A 230 18.03 -2.98 -8.51
C LYS A 230 17.25 -1.72 -8.92
N ASN A 231 15.94 -1.70 -8.67
CA ASN A 231 15.04 -0.61 -9.02
C ASN A 231 14.85 0.38 -7.86
N PHE A 232 15.52 0.16 -6.73
CA PHE A 232 15.45 1.01 -5.56
C PHE A 232 16.62 1.98 -5.48
N TYR A 233 16.33 3.19 -4.99
CA TYR A 233 17.30 4.24 -4.77
C TYR A 233 17.00 4.90 -3.43
N ASN A 234 18.01 5.00 -2.57
CA ASN A 234 17.87 5.72 -1.31
C ASN A 234 18.26 7.17 -1.53
N HIS A 235 17.29 8.05 -1.35
CA HIS A 235 17.48 9.49 -1.40
C HIS A 235 17.51 10.04 0.02
N GLU A 236 18.71 10.40 0.47
CA GLU A 236 18.90 11.05 1.77
C GLU A 236 18.44 12.52 1.67
N ILE A 237 17.41 12.90 2.43
CA ILE A 237 16.84 14.24 2.33
C ILE A 237 17.78 15.27 2.97
N PRO A 238 18.23 16.29 2.21
CA PRO A 238 19.14 17.31 2.70
C PRO A 238 18.61 18.09 3.90
N ASP A 239 19.52 18.66 4.68
CA ASP A 239 19.14 19.55 5.77
C ASP A 239 18.40 20.80 5.24
N GLY A 240 17.31 21.20 5.90
CA GLY A 240 16.43 22.28 5.45
C GLY A 240 15.27 21.85 4.55
N GLU A 241 15.36 20.70 3.88
CA GLU A 241 14.26 20.11 3.08
C GLU A 241 13.45 19.06 3.87
N ARG A 242 14.05 18.53 4.95
CA ARG A 242 13.39 17.59 5.86
C ARG A 242 12.16 18.20 6.52
N ALA A 243 11.19 17.34 6.84
CA ALA A 243 10.12 17.71 7.76
C ALA A 243 10.71 18.27 9.06
N HIS A 244 10.07 19.30 9.61
CA HIS A 244 10.58 20.07 10.75
C HIS A 244 10.83 19.27 12.03
N TYR A 245 10.32 18.04 12.11
CA TYR A 245 10.49 17.11 13.23
C TYR A 245 11.55 16.03 12.97
N SER A 246 12.09 15.93 11.76
CA SER A 246 12.99 14.85 11.36
C SER A 246 14.46 15.27 11.38
N LYS A 247 15.27 14.51 12.10
CA LYS A 247 16.73 14.65 12.14
C LYS A 247 17.42 13.95 10.98
N ARG A 248 16.82 12.87 10.45
CA ARG A 248 17.30 12.12 9.29
C ARG A 248 16.10 11.52 8.58
N THR A 249 16.02 11.68 7.26
CA THR A 249 14.98 11.04 6.44
C THR A 249 15.63 10.44 5.22
N VAL A 250 15.28 9.19 4.92
CA VAL A 250 15.62 8.52 3.66
C VAL A 250 14.32 8.23 2.95
N ASP A 251 14.12 8.87 1.81
CA ASP A 251 13.08 8.49 0.87
C ASP A 251 13.59 7.31 0.05
N ILE A 252 12.86 6.21 0.11
CA ILE A 252 13.13 5.00 -0.66
C ILE A 252 12.35 5.15 -1.96
N GLU A 253 13.06 5.59 -2.98
CA GLU A 253 12.52 5.82 -4.32
C GLU A 253 12.59 4.53 -5.14
N TYR A 254 11.67 4.39 -6.08
CA TYR A 254 11.56 3.23 -6.96
C TYR A 254 11.47 3.66 -8.43
N GLN A 255 12.02 2.85 -9.34
CA GLN A 255 11.96 3.08 -10.78
C GLN A 255 10.56 2.75 -11.33
N PHE A 256 9.68 3.74 -11.39
CA PHE A 256 8.37 3.64 -12.03
C PHE A 256 8.47 3.80 -13.55
N PRO A 257 7.38 3.49 -14.31
CA PRO A 257 7.34 3.68 -15.75
C PRO A 257 7.64 5.11 -16.24
N TRP A 258 7.38 6.12 -15.41
CA TRP A 258 7.64 7.53 -15.73
C TRP A 258 8.99 8.05 -15.23
N GLY A 259 9.71 7.29 -14.39
CA GLY A 259 10.93 7.75 -13.74
C GLY A 259 11.05 7.27 -12.30
N GLN A 260 12.11 7.73 -11.65
CA GLN A 260 12.37 7.52 -10.23
C GLN A 260 11.44 8.43 -9.41
N ASP A 261 10.73 7.86 -8.43
CA ASP A 261 9.82 8.60 -7.55
C ASP A 261 9.67 7.88 -6.19
N GLU A 262 9.20 8.59 -5.18
CA GLU A 262 9.10 8.11 -3.79
C GLU A 262 8.09 6.95 -3.65
N LEU A 263 8.55 5.81 -3.14
CA LEU A 263 7.70 4.66 -2.82
C LEU A 263 7.39 4.59 -1.32
N TRP A 264 8.43 4.63 -0.48
CA TRP A 264 8.37 4.56 0.98
C TRP A 264 9.36 5.54 1.61
N ALA A 265 9.32 5.71 2.92
CA ALA A 265 10.28 6.55 3.65
C ALA A 265 10.64 5.96 5.02
N VAL A 266 11.82 6.32 5.52
CA VAL A 266 12.20 6.16 6.93
C VAL A 266 12.66 7.48 7.50
N ALA A 267 12.04 7.91 8.59
CA ALA A 267 12.41 9.12 9.31
C ALA A 267 12.89 8.81 10.73
N TYR A 268 13.85 9.60 11.22
CA TYR A 268 14.20 9.64 12.63
C TYR A 268 13.74 10.97 13.23
N ARG A 269 12.70 10.91 14.07
CA ARG A 269 11.91 12.06 14.52
C ARG A 269 12.29 12.57 15.92
N THR A 270 13.39 12.05 16.47
CA THR A 270 13.81 12.29 17.86
C THR A 270 12.63 12.15 18.83
N ASP A 271 12.53 12.99 19.85
CA ASP A 271 11.43 13.03 20.82
C ASP A 271 10.29 14.01 20.44
N TYR A 272 10.29 14.55 19.21
CA TYR A 272 9.45 15.70 18.85
C TYR A 272 7.97 15.43 19.12
N ASP A 273 7.45 14.30 18.61
CA ASP A 273 6.02 14.01 18.60
C ASP A 273 5.44 13.87 20.00
N LEU A 274 6.08 13.06 20.84
CA LEU A 274 5.66 12.86 22.23
C LEU A 274 5.86 14.14 23.06
N SER A 275 6.95 14.88 22.86
CA SER A 275 7.20 16.17 23.52
C SER A 275 6.12 17.20 23.17
N ALA A 276 5.73 17.28 21.90
CA ALA A 276 4.71 18.19 21.43
C ALA A 276 3.32 17.86 22.01
N HIS A 277 2.93 16.59 22.02
CA HIS A 277 1.68 16.13 22.63
C HIS A 277 1.66 16.32 24.14
N GLN A 278 2.75 16.00 24.85
CA GLN A 278 2.86 16.22 26.29
C GLN A 278 2.69 17.70 26.64
N LYS A 279 3.38 18.59 25.92
CA LYS A 279 3.29 20.04 26.14
C LYS A 279 1.87 20.58 25.93
N ASN A 280 1.18 20.15 24.88
CA ASN A 280 -0.13 20.67 24.53
C ASN A 280 -1.28 20.03 25.34
N SER A 281 -1.14 18.76 25.74
CA SER A 281 -2.17 18.04 26.49
C SER A 281 -2.02 18.16 28.02
N GLY A 282 -0.82 18.47 28.51
CA GLY A 282 -0.48 18.42 29.94
C GLY A 282 -0.39 17.00 30.52
N LYS A 283 -0.46 15.95 29.68
CA LYS A 283 -0.34 14.56 30.10
C LYS A 283 1.11 14.09 30.02
N ASN A 284 1.57 13.33 31.02
CA ASN A 284 2.92 12.78 31.03
C ASN A 284 3.04 11.61 30.03
N LEU A 285 3.92 11.75 29.05
CA LEU A 285 4.26 10.76 28.03
C LEU A 285 5.69 10.21 28.19
N GLU A 286 6.39 10.53 29.27
CA GLU A 286 7.71 9.97 29.59
C GLU A 286 7.65 8.47 29.88
N TYR A 287 8.59 7.72 29.34
CA TYR A 287 8.86 6.34 29.71
C TYR A 287 9.74 6.28 30.97
N PHE A 288 9.41 5.39 31.91
CA PHE A 288 10.26 5.11 33.07
C PHE A 288 11.06 3.83 32.79
N ASP A 289 12.38 3.98 32.75
CA ASP A 289 13.30 2.86 32.56
C ASP A 289 13.68 2.26 33.91
N GLU A 290 13.31 0.99 34.11
CA GLU A 290 13.56 0.27 35.35
C GLU A 290 15.04 0.00 35.60
N GLU A 291 15.88 -0.09 34.57
CA GLU A 291 17.31 -0.38 34.71
C GLU A 291 18.07 0.86 35.14
N THR A 292 17.81 1.99 34.46
CA THR A 292 18.49 3.25 34.75
C THR A 292 17.81 4.09 35.82
N LYS A 293 16.58 3.73 36.22
CA LYS A 293 15.70 4.46 37.15
C LYS A 293 15.44 5.92 36.71
N LYS A 294 15.48 6.18 35.41
CA LYS A 294 15.27 7.51 34.82
C LYS A 294 13.98 7.56 34.02
N LYS A 295 13.39 8.76 33.97
CA LYS A 295 12.31 9.09 33.05
C LYS A 295 12.88 9.84 31.86
N TYR A 296 12.37 9.54 30.67
CA TYR A 296 12.70 10.27 29.45
C TYR A 296 11.57 10.16 28.44
N ILE A 297 11.52 11.10 27.49
CA ILE A 297 10.65 10.98 26.33
C ILE A 297 11.38 10.15 25.28
N PRO A 298 10.82 8.99 24.85
CA PRO A 298 11.46 8.15 23.85
C PRO A 298 11.66 8.88 22.54
N HIS A 299 12.71 8.50 21.82
CA HIS A 299 12.86 8.91 20.44
C HIS A 299 12.12 7.95 19.50
N VAL A 300 11.84 8.38 18.28
CA VAL A 300 11.05 7.60 17.31
C VAL A 300 11.76 7.45 15.97
N ILE A 301 11.78 6.22 15.45
CA ILE A 301 12.08 5.91 14.05
C ILE A 301 10.78 5.49 13.37
N GLU A 302 10.45 6.13 12.26
CA GLU A 302 9.19 5.97 11.52
C GLU A 302 9.45 5.40 10.13
N PRO A 303 9.22 4.10 9.91
CA PRO A 303 8.99 3.53 8.58
C PRO A 303 7.56 3.78 8.09
N THR A 304 7.43 4.39 6.91
CA THR A 304 6.15 4.74 6.29
C THR A 304 6.01 4.14 4.89
N PHE A 305 4.88 3.47 4.64
CA PHE A 305 4.60 2.78 3.38
C PHE A 305 3.26 3.22 2.81
N GLY A 306 3.23 3.74 1.57
CA GLY A 306 1.99 3.97 0.83
C GLY A 306 1.46 2.69 0.21
N VAL A 307 0.28 2.20 0.62
CA VAL A 307 -0.29 0.95 0.10
C VAL A 307 -0.56 1.05 -1.40
N ASP A 308 -1.17 2.15 -1.83
CA ASP A 308 -1.61 2.38 -3.21
C ASP A 308 -0.40 2.50 -4.16
N ARG A 309 0.67 3.20 -3.72
CA ARG A 309 1.96 3.26 -4.44
C ARG A 309 2.65 1.90 -4.48
N THR A 310 2.61 1.14 -3.39
CA THR A 310 3.16 -0.22 -3.32
C THR A 310 2.46 -1.15 -4.31
N MET A 311 1.13 -1.11 -4.37
CA MET A 311 0.35 -1.87 -5.34
C MET A 311 0.73 -1.48 -6.78
N LEU A 312 0.90 -0.19 -7.05
CA LEU A 312 1.33 0.27 -8.38
C LEU A 312 2.74 -0.21 -8.75
N ALA A 313 3.70 -0.15 -7.82
CA ALA A 313 5.05 -0.66 -8.04
C ALA A 313 5.04 -2.16 -8.33
N VAL A 314 4.25 -2.95 -7.58
CA VAL A 314 4.08 -4.39 -7.80
C VAL A 314 3.47 -4.68 -9.17
N LEU A 315 2.45 -3.92 -9.59
CA LEU A 315 1.85 -4.06 -10.92
C LEU A 315 2.85 -3.72 -12.03
N ALA A 316 3.67 -2.67 -11.84
CA ALA A 316 4.68 -2.27 -12.80
C ALA A 316 5.84 -3.28 -12.92
N GLU A 317 6.36 -3.79 -11.81
CA GLU A 317 7.39 -4.85 -11.80
C GLU A 317 6.85 -6.16 -12.40
N GLY A 318 5.60 -6.51 -12.08
CA GLY A 318 4.99 -7.77 -12.52
C GLY A 318 4.56 -7.78 -13.99
N TYR A 319 4.29 -6.64 -14.61
CA TYR A 319 3.74 -6.59 -15.97
C TYR A 319 4.76 -7.04 -17.01
N SER A 320 4.41 -8.07 -17.79
CA SER A 320 5.26 -8.59 -18.86
C SER A 320 4.46 -8.94 -20.10
N GLU A 321 4.95 -8.51 -21.26
CA GLU A 321 4.46 -8.93 -22.58
C GLU A 321 5.40 -9.99 -23.15
N GLU A 322 4.90 -11.22 -23.22
CA GLU A 322 5.56 -12.33 -23.91
C GLU A 322 4.95 -12.48 -25.31
N LYS A 323 5.60 -13.22 -26.21
CA LYS A 323 5.25 -13.30 -27.64
C LYS A 323 3.75 -13.48 -27.92
N ASP A 324 3.08 -14.29 -27.11
CA ASP A 324 1.69 -14.70 -27.33
C ASP A 324 0.75 -14.32 -26.18
N ARG A 325 1.23 -13.63 -25.13
CA ARG A 325 0.41 -13.31 -23.94
C ARG A 325 0.91 -12.10 -23.14
N ILE A 326 -0.02 -11.49 -22.42
CA ILE A 326 0.30 -10.63 -21.28
C ILE A 326 0.28 -11.50 -20.02
N VAL A 327 1.30 -11.37 -19.18
CA VAL A 327 1.38 -12.07 -17.90
C VAL A 327 1.78 -11.10 -16.79
N LEU A 328 1.10 -11.20 -15.65
CA LEU A 328 1.40 -10.44 -14.45
C LEU A 328 2.17 -11.36 -13.47
N LYS A 329 3.48 -11.19 -13.38
CA LYS A 329 4.39 -12.06 -12.62
C LYS A 329 4.41 -11.74 -11.12
N LEU A 330 3.24 -11.72 -10.50
CA LEU A 330 3.10 -11.49 -9.05
C LEU A 330 3.73 -12.61 -8.24
N LYS A 331 4.31 -12.29 -7.08
CA LYS A 331 4.66 -13.31 -6.09
C LYS A 331 3.39 -14.06 -5.65
N PRO A 332 3.42 -15.40 -5.51
CA PRO A 332 2.22 -16.17 -5.16
C PRO A 332 1.51 -15.69 -3.90
N GLN A 333 2.27 -15.26 -2.89
CA GLN A 333 1.74 -14.75 -1.61
C GLN A 333 0.84 -13.52 -1.78
N ILE A 334 1.04 -12.69 -2.80
CA ILE A 334 0.25 -11.49 -3.03
C ILE A 334 -0.74 -11.58 -4.20
N ALA A 335 -0.64 -12.61 -5.05
CA ALA A 335 -1.55 -12.80 -6.18
C ALA A 335 -3.03 -12.82 -5.73
N PRO A 336 -3.95 -12.09 -6.41
CA PRO A 336 -5.38 -12.02 -6.02
C PRO A 336 -6.04 -13.40 -5.90
N TYR A 337 -5.84 -14.24 -6.92
CA TYR A 337 -6.18 -15.66 -6.88
C TYR A 337 -4.90 -16.47 -6.79
N LYS A 338 -4.91 -17.51 -5.95
CA LYS A 338 -3.77 -18.43 -5.83
C LYS A 338 -3.87 -19.53 -6.87
N VAL A 339 -5.10 -19.96 -7.16
CA VAL A 339 -5.39 -21.09 -8.03
C VAL A 339 -6.59 -20.77 -8.92
N ALA A 340 -6.61 -21.30 -10.13
CA ALA A 340 -7.80 -21.39 -10.96
C ALA A 340 -8.13 -22.85 -11.27
N VAL A 341 -9.40 -23.22 -11.28
CA VAL A 341 -9.84 -24.61 -11.55
C VAL A 341 -10.75 -24.64 -12.77
N PHE A 342 -10.42 -25.52 -13.72
CA PHE A 342 -11.03 -25.61 -15.04
C PHE A 342 -11.42 -27.05 -15.39
N PRO A 343 -12.65 -27.30 -15.89
CA PRO A 343 -12.92 -28.51 -16.67
C PRO A 343 -12.32 -28.34 -18.07
N LEU A 344 -11.71 -29.39 -18.64
CA LEU A 344 -11.16 -29.33 -20.01
C LEU A 344 -12.26 -28.94 -21.01
N LEU A 345 -13.44 -29.55 -20.88
CA LEU A 345 -14.62 -29.28 -21.70
C LEU A 345 -15.85 -29.04 -20.83
N ALA A 346 -16.46 -27.86 -20.96
CA ALA A 346 -17.64 -27.47 -20.19
C ALA A 346 -18.92 -28.24 -20.57
N ASN A 347 -18.98 -28.79 -21.79
CA ASN A 347 -20.13 -29.59 -22.24
C ASN A 347 -20.04 -31.07 -21.80
N LYS A 348 -19.09 -31.43 -20.94
CA LYS A 348 -18.92 -32.78 -20.39
C LYS A 348 -19.23 -32.78 -18.89
N PRO A 349 -20.45 -33.16 -18.47
CA PRO A 349 -20.91 -33.02 -17.09
C PRO A 349 -19.97 -33.65 -16.05
N LYS A 350 -19.43 -34.85 -16.33
CA LYS A 350 -18.51 -35.54 -15.42
C LYS A 350 -17.21 -34.76 -15.15
N LEU A 351 -16.68 -34.06 -16.15
CA LEU A 351 -15.48 -33.22 -15.97
C LEU A 351 -15.80 -31.99 -15.13
N VAL A 352 -16.95 -31.37 -15.40
CA VAL A 352 -17.43 -30.20 -14.66
C VAL A 352 -17.68 -30.56 -13.20
N GLU A 353 -18.32 -31.69 -12.93
CA GLU A 353 -18.62 -32.18 -11.57
C GLU A 353 -17.33 -32.42 -10.77
N LEU A 354 -16.34 -33.11 -11.34
CA LEU A 354 -15.06 -33.32 -10.67
C LEU A 354 -14.29 -32.00 -10.47
N ALA A 355 -14.27 -31.11 -11.47
CA ALA A 355 -13.65 -29.80 -11.34
C ALA A 355 -14.34 -28.94 -10.26
N ARG A 356 -15.68 -28.98 -10.16
CA ARG A 356 -16.43 -28.29 -9.13
C ARG A 356 -16.10 -28.82 -7.75
N LYS A 357 -16.01 -30.14 -7.59
CA LYS A 357 -15.58 -30.75 -6.33
C LYS A 357 -14.20 -30.24 -5.91
N ILE A 358 -13.21 -30.26 -6.81
CA ILE A 358 -11.85 -29.76 -6.53
C ILE A 358 -11.87 -28.26 -6.19
N TYR A 359 -12.65 -27.47 -6.92
CA TYR A 359 -12.84 -26.05 -6.63
C TYR A 359 -13.40 -25.84 -5.22
N ASP A 360 -14.44 -26.59 -4.85
CA ASP A 360 -15.10 -26.48 -3.55
C ASP A 360 -14.21 -26.98 -2.40
N ASP A 361 -13.39 -28.00 -2.64
CA ASP A 361 -12.41 -28.49 -1.68
C ASP A 361 -11.28 -27.47 -1.42
N LEU A 362 -10.86 -26.71 -2.44
CA LEU A 362 -9.73 -25.77 -2.34
C LEU A 362 -10.12 -24.36 -1.86
N ARG A 363 -11.35 -23.90 -2.13
CA ARG A 363 -11.81 -22.54 -1.76
C ARG A 363 -11.92 -22.28 -0.25
N GLY A 364 -11.83 -23.31 0.58
CA GLY A 364 -11.78 -23.17 2.04
C GLY A 364 -10.44 -22.61 2.54
N ASP A 365 -9.36 -22.81 1.76
CA ASP A 365 -8.00 -22.44 2.16
C ASP A 365 -7.37 -21.39 1.24
N PHE A 366 -7.88 -21.25 0.01
CA PHE A 366 -7.31 -20.37 -1.00
C PHE A 366 -8.38 -19.50 -1.67
N MET A 367 -7.96 -18.35 -2.19
CA MET A 367 -8.72 -17.65 -3.22
C MET A 367 -8.61 -18.42 -4.53
N VAL A 368 -9.70 -19.08 -4.92
CA VAL A 368 -9.77 -19.92 -6.12
C VAL A 368 -10.68 -19.29 -7.17
N ALA A 369 -10.18 -19.18 -8.40
CA ALA A 369 -10.97 -18.78 -9.55
C ALA A 369 -11.65 -20.00 -10.20
N TRP A 370 -12.89 -19.83 -10.64
CA TRP A 370 -13.61 -20.80 -11.46
C TRP A 370 -13.82 -20.25 -12.87
N ASP A 371 -13.50 -21.04 -13.90
CA ASP A 371 -13.91 -20.70 -15.28
C ASP A 371 -14.17 -21.95 -16.14
N GLU A 372 -15.36 -22.03 -16.72
CA GLU A 372 -15.73 -23.06 -17.70
C GLU A 372 -16.05 -22.48 -19.08
N ARG A 373 -15.83 -21.18 -19.29
CA ARG A 373 -16.17 -20.50 -20.54
C ARG A 373 -15.04 -20.64 -21.55
N GLY A 374 -15.42 -20.82 -22.82
CA GLY A 374 -14.47 -20.81 -23.93
C GLY A 374 -13.49 -21.99 -23.93
N ASN A 375 -12.43 -21.88 -24.74
CA ASN A 375 -11.40 -22.91 -24.79
C ASN A 375 -10.41 -22.78 -23.62
N ILE A 376 -9.71 -23.86 -23.31
CA ILE A 376 -8.77 -23.91 -22.17
C ILE A 376 -7.61 -22.92 -22.30
N GLY A 377 -7.09 -22.69 -23.52
CA GLY A 377 -6.00 -21.74 -23.76
C GLY A 377 -6.38 -20.30 -23.40
N LYS A 378 -7.59 -19.87 -23.80
CA LYS A 378 -8.13 -18.55 -23.42
C LYS A 378 -8.30 -18.40 -21.91
N ARG A 379 -8.69 -19.48 -21.22
CA ARG A 379 -8.79 -19.49 -19.75
C ARG A 379 -7.42 -19.32 -19.10
N TYR A 380 -6.40 -20.05 -19.56
CA TYR A 380 -5.02 -19.85 -19.08
C TYR A 380 -4.56 -18.40 -19.28
N TYR A 381 -4.72 -17.83 -20.48
CA TYR A 381 -4.30 -16.44 -20.72
C TYR A 381 -5.08 -15.42 -19.88
N SER A 382 -6.35 -15.67 -19.61
CA SER A 382 -7.13 -14.80 -18.71
C SER A 382 -6.56 -14.78 -17.29
N GLN A 383 -6.02 -15.92 -16.83
CA GLN A 383 -5.41 -16.05 -15.50
C GLN A 383 -3.99 -15.51 -15.46
N ASP A 384 -3.23 -15.72 -16.53
CA ASP A 384 -1.90 -15.14 -16.71
C ASP A 384 -1.96 -13.60 -16.61
N GLU A 385 -2.96 -12.97 -17.25
CA GLU A 385 -3.18 -11.51 -17.23
C GLU A 385 -3.47 -10.95 -15.83
N ILE A 386 -4.00 -11.75 -14.91
CA ILE A 386 -4.34 -11.34 -13.54
C ILE A 386 -3.37 -11.90 -12.49
N GLY A 387 -2.35 -12.62 -12.96
CA GLY A 387 -1.25 -13.11 -12.16
C GLY A 387 -1.55 -14.32 -11.29
N THR A 388 -2.59 -15.10 -11.58
CA THR A 388 -2.88 -16.35 -10.85
C THR A 388 -1.74 -17.35 -11.04
N PRO A 389 -1.03 -17.78 -9.98
CA PRO A 389 0.17 -18.62 -10.10
C PRO A 389 -0.07 -20.01 -10.70
N TRP A 390 -1.17 -20.67 -10.34
CA TRP A 390 -1.44 -22.05 -10.77
C TRP A 390 -2.83 -22.21 -11.38
N CYS A 391 -2.91 -22.90 -12.51
CA CYS A 391 -4.17 -23.31 -13.12
C CYS A 391 -4.28 -24.84 -13.12
N ILE A 392 -5.35 -25.35 -12.52
CA ILE A 392 -5.69 -26.77 -12.44
C ILE A 392 -6.69 -27.11 -13.53
N THR A 393 -6.38 -28.12 -14.33
CA THR A 393 -7.26 -28.62 -15.40
C THR A 393 -7.64 -30.06 -15.14
N VAL A 394 -8.96 -30.30 -15.13
CA VAL A 394 -9.58 -31.62 -15.05
C VAL A 394 -9.89 -32.12 -16.45
N ASP A 395 -9.22 -33.18 -16.88
CA ASP A 395 -9.35 -33.79 -18.20
C ASP A 395 -9.93 -35.22 -18.12
N PHE A 396 -10.03 -35.90 -19.25
CA PHE A 396 -10.56 -37.27 -19.29
C PHE A 396 -9.72 -38.25 -18.48
N GLU A 397 -8.39 -38.08 -18.45
CA GLU A 397 -7.52 -38.93 -17.65
C GLU A 397 -7.75 -38.74 -16.14
N SER A 398 -8.15 -37.53 -15.72
CA SER A 398 -8.49 -37.27 -14.32
C SER A 398 -9.62 -38.16 -13.80
N LEU A 399 -10.57 -38.56 -14.65
CA LEU A 399 -11.67 -39.45 -14.27
C LEU A 399 -11.21 -40.89 -14.02
N GLU A 400 -10.06 -41.29 -14.57
CA GLU A 400 -9.54 -42.65 -14.49
C GLU A 400 -8.41 -42.79 -13.46
N LYS A 401 -7.56 -41.76 -13.35
CA LYS A 401 -6.28 -41.81 -12.63
C LYS A 401 -6.27 -41.02 -11.31
N ASP A 402 -7.36 -40.34 -10.97
CA ASP A 402 -7.51 -39.52 -9.75
C ASP A 402 -6.39 -38.48 -9.59
N ASP A 403 -6.01 -37.86 -10.71
CA ASP A 403 -4.98 -36.83 -10.81
C ASP A 403 -5.41 -35.71 -11.75
N VAL A 404 -4.78 -34.56 -11.64
CA VAL A 404 -5.09 -33.38 -12.46
C VAL A 404 -3.82 -32.73 -12.97
N THR A 405 -3.98 -31.97 -14.04
CA THR A 405 -2.89 -31.17 -14.59
C THR A 405 -2.80 -29.84 -13.85
N VAL A 406 -1.66 -29.56 -13.23
CA VAL A 406 -1.34 -28.25 -12.65
C VAL A 406 -0.38 -27.52 -13.59
N ARG A 407 -0.78 -26.34 -14.06
CA ARG A 407 0.03 -25.47 -14.92
C ARG A 407 0.59 -24.31 -14.11
N ASP A 408 1.89 -24.12 -14.18
CA ASP A 408 2.61 -22.97 -13.62
C ASP A 408 2.50 -21.75 -14.54
N ARG A 409 2.19 -20.58 -13.99
CA ARG A 409 2.01 -19.31 -14.74
C ARG A 409 3.27 -18.90 -15.48
N ASP A 410 4.41 -18.88 -14.79
CA ASP A 410 5.63 -18.26 -15.28
C ASP A 410 6.32 -19.14 -16.33
N THR A 411 6.44 -20.43 -16.04
CA THR A 411 7.13 -21.40 -16.92
C THR A 411 6.22 -22.04 -17.96
N MET A 412 4.90 -21.94 -17.79
CA MET A 412 3.88 -22.66 -18.58
C MET A 412 3.99 -24.19 -18.51
N LYS A 413 4.88 -24.74 -17.68
CA LYS A 413 5.05 -26.18 -17.52
C LYS A 413 3.81 -26.78 -16.85
N GLN A 414 3.52 -28.01 -17.22
CA GLN A 414 2.38 -28.77 -16.74
C GLN A 414 2.88 -30.04 -16.07
N GLU A 415 2.31 -30.36 -14.91
CA GLU A 415 2.60 -31.57 -14.16
C GLU A 415 1.33 -32.24 -13.66
N ARG A 416 1.38 -33.57 -13.53
CA ARG A 416 0.26 -34.37 -13.02
C ARG A 416 0.40 -34.54 -11.52
N ILE A 417 -0.58 -34.06 -10.78
CA ILE A 417 -0.62 -34.13 -9.31
C ILE A 417 -1.86 -34.91 -8.88
N LYS A 418 -1.69 -35.85 -7.94
CA LYS A 418 -2.81 -36.61 -7.37
C LYS A 418 -3.76 -35.65 -6.66
N ILE A 419 -5.07 -35.83 -6.86
CA ILE A 419 -6.09 -34.92 -6.31
C ILE A 419 -5.95 -34.80 -4.79
N LYS A 420 -5.73 -35.93 -4.11
CA LYS A 420 -5.50 -35.99 -2.64
C LYS A 420 -4.26 -35.22 -2.15
N GLU A 421 -3.30 -34.92 -3.03
CA GLU A 421 -2.04 -34.22 -2.68
C GLU A 421 -2.07 -32.74 -3.06
N LEU A 422 -3.09 -32.29 -3.80
CA LEU A 422 -3.17 -30.93 -4.36
C LEU A 422 -3.03 -29.85 -3.30
N LYS A 423 -3.79 -29.94 -2.20
CA LYS A 423 -3.74 -28.93 -1.14
C LYS A 423 -2.31 -28.79 -0.59
N LYS A 424 -1.71 -29.90 -0.17
CA LYS A 424 -0.34 -29.93 0.38
C LYS A 424 0.69 -29.42 -0.64
N TYR A 425 0.53 -29.81 -1.90
CA TYR A 425 1.37 -29.34 -3.00
C TYR A 425 1.32 -27.81 -3.12
N LEU A 426 0.11 -27.22 -3.15
CA LEU A 426 -0.10 -25.78 -3.26
C LEU A 426 0.39 -25.02 -2.02
N GLU A 427 0.18 -25.55 -0.82
CA GLU A 427 0.70 -24.97 0.43
C GLU A 427 2.23 -24.89 0.42
N GLY A 428 2.89 -25.96 -0.01
CA GLY A 428 4.35 -25.98 -0.17
C GLY A 428 4.84 -24.90 -1.12
N LYS A 429 4.17 -24.76 -2.26
CA LYS A 429 4.48 -23.73 -3.27
C LYS A 429 4.20 -22.29 -2.85
N LEU A 430 3.26 -22.06 -1.93
CA LEU A 430 2.98 -20.74 -1.36
C LEU A 430 3.97 -20.35 -0.25
N GLY A 431 4.58 -21.35 0.40
CA GLY A 431 5.58 -21.17 1.46
C GLY A 431 7.00 -20.93 0.94
N GLU A 432 7.30 -21.35 -0.29
CA GLU A 432 8.50 -20.99 -1.07
C GLU A 432 8.51 -19.49 -1.44
#